data_AF-A0A1G5XN72-F1
#
_entry.id   AF-A0A1G5XN72-F1
#
_cell.length_a   1.000
_cell.length_b   1.000
_cell.length_c   1.000
_cell.angle_alpha   90.00
_cell.angle_beta   90.00
_cell.angle_gamma   90.00
#
_symmetry.space_group_name_H-M   'P 1'
#
loop_
_entity.id
_entity.type
_entity.pdbx_description
1 polymer ?
#
loop_
_entity_poly.entity_id
_entity_poly.type
_entity_poly.pdbx_seq_one_letter_code
_entity_poly.pdbx_strand_id
1 'polypeptide(L)'
;MVVVLHGCTQTADGYDHASGWSKLAAEQGFTLLFPEQQRGNNPNLCFNWFVPEDVTRDRGEALSIRQMIEAMVTRHSLDRRRVFITGLSAGGAMATAMLATYPDVFAGGAIIAGLAYGSASTIPQAFDRMRGHGGPSKTGLQQRLSAASPHEGIWPKISIWQGTADNTVASSNADSILAQWQGVHGVDAGPTRKETVDGHMRKVWCDADGNELIETYTIAGMGHGTPLKTSGDDGLGVAAPFMLDVGISSTRRIAGFWGLADASEPDLEKAPRRPASGTALLPYTPAENVRAARVAQPQPDRRGDSVKSVSKVIEDALRAAGLMR
;
A
#
# COMPACT_ATOMS: atom_id res chain seq x y z
N MET A 1 -5.97 10.90 7.90
CA MET A 1 -4.82 11.07 7.00
C MET A 1 -4.74 9.88 6.07
N VAL A 2 -4.35 10.09 4.81
CA VAL A 2 -4.03 9.00 3.88
C VAL A 2 -2.56 9.11 3.47
N VAL A 3 -1.83 8.01 3.62
CA VAL A 3 -0.46 7.84 3.13
C VAL A 3 -0.53 7.25 1.73
N VAL A 4 0.12 7.88 0.76
CA VAL A 4 0.05 7.48 -0.66
C VAL A 4 1.45 7.19 -1.18
N LEU A 5 1.70 5.94 -1.59
CA LEU A 5 3.00 5.45 -2.04
C LEU A 5 3.01 5.27 -3.57
N HIS A 6 3.96 5.95 -4.23
CA HIS A 6 4.13 5.85 -5.68
C HIS A 6 4.75 4.50 -6.11
N GLY A 7 4.63 4.17 -7.40
CA GLY A 7 5.29 3.02 -8.00
C GLY A 7 6.75 3.30 -8.38
N CYS A 8 7.45 2.26 -8.87
CA CYS A 8 8.80 2.41 -9.41
C CYS A 8 8.83 3.50 -10.51
N THR A 9 9.96 4.21 -10.62
CA THR A 9 10.25 5.26 -11.60
C THR A 9 9.39 6.52 -11.51
N GLN A 10 8.34 6.50 -10.70
CA GLN A 10 7.51 7.65 -10.38
C GLN A 10 8.10 8.43 -9.19
N THR A 11 7.54 9.60 -8.95
CA THR A 11 7.79 10.44 -7.76
C THR A 11 6.48 10.68 -7.03
N ALA A 12 6.55 11.04 -5.76
CA ALA A 12 5.43 11.51 -4.93
C ALA A 12 4.66 12.64 -5.62
N ASP A 13 5.37 13.66 -6.12
CA ASP A 13 4.78 14.81 -6.81
C ASP A 13 4.01 14.40 -8.07
N GLY A 14 4.63 13.58 -8.93
CA GLY A 14 3.97 13.09 -10.15
C GLY A 14 2.77 12.21 -9.86
N TYR A 15 2.84 11.38 -8.81
CA TYR A 15 1.74 10.51 -8.41
C TYR A 15 0.58 11.31 -7.79
N ASP A 16 0.87 12.33 -6.97
CA ASP A 16 -0.14 13.23 -6.43
C ASP A 16 -0.92 13.96 -7.55
N HIS A 17 -0.19 14.58 -8.48
CA HIS A 17 -0.78 15.31 -9.60
C HIS A 17 -1.75 14.46 -10.42
N ALA A 18 -1.43 13.18 -10.64
CA ALA A 18 -2.21 12.31 -11.51
C ALA A 18 -3.30 11.49 -10.79
N SER A 19 -3.10 11.11 -9.52
CA SER A 19 -4.00 10.18 -8.81
C SER A 19 -5.31 10.81 -8.33
N GLY A 20 -5.33 12.15 -8.24
CA GLY A 20 -6.48 12.90 -7.74
C GLY A 20 -6.68 12.85 -6.23
N TRP A 21 -5.74 12.29 -5.47
CA TRP A 21 -5.81 12.28 -4.00
C TRP A 21 -5.88 13.69 -3.43
N SER A 22 -5.04 14.64 -3.88
CA SER A 22 -5.09 16.04 -3.40
C SER A 22 -6.43 16.73 -3.67
N LYS A 23 -7.03 16.50 -4.84
CA LYS A 23 -8.36 17.04 -5.15
C LYS A 23 -9.41 16.45 -4.20
N LEU A 24 -9.42 15.14 -4.01
CA LEU A 24 -10.37 14.49 -3.09
C LEU A 24 -10.16 14.90 -1.63
N ALA A 25 -8.91 15.05 -1.20
CA ALA A 25 -8.55 15.51 0.14
C ALA A 25 -9.06 16.93 0.41
N ALA A 26 -8.96 17.83 -0.58
CA ALA A 26 -9.51 19.17 -0.50
C ALA A 26 -11.05 19.16 -0.46
N GLU A 27 -11.70 18.28 -1.24
CA GLU A 27 -13.17 18.12 -1.24
C GLU A 27 -13.70 17.59 0.11
N GLN A 28 -13.00 16.65 0.74
CA GLN A 28 -13.50 15.88 1.89
C GLN A 28 -12.84 16.26 3.23
N GLY A 29 -11.85 17.16 3.22
CA GLY A 29 -11.23 17.69 4.43
C GLY A 29 -10.33 16.69 5.17
N PHE A 30 -9.51 15.91 4.47
CA PHE A 30 -8.51 15.03 5.10
C PHE A 30 -7.07 15.34 4.64
N THR A 31 -6.10 15.02 5.51
CA THR A 31 -4.67 15.23 5.22
C THR A 31 -4.07 14.11 4.39
N LEU A 32 -3.10 14.45 3.54
CA LEU A 32 -2.29 13.50 2.77
C LEU A 32 -0.83 13.50 3.26
N LEU A 33 -0.18 12.36 3.12
CA LEU A 33 1.27 12.20 3.23
C LEU A 33 1.75 11.40 2.02
N PHE A 34 2.68 11.97 1.25
CA PHE A 34 3.32 11.30 0.13
C PHE A 34 4.82 11.09 0.42
N PRO A 35 5.22 9.92 0.94
CA PRO A 35 6.63 9.56 1.07
C PRO A 35 7.31 9.50 -0.32
N GLU A 36 8.46 10.15 -0.44
CA GLU A 36 9.29 10.18 -1.66
C GLU A 36 10.47 9.21 -1.52
N GLN A 37 10.58 8.24 -2.44
CA GLN A 37 11.76 7.40 -2.52
C GLN A 37 12.97 8.16 -3.06
N GLN A 38 14.17 7.80 -2.62
CA GLN A 38 15.42 8.41 -3.06
C GLN A 38 16.22 7.46 -3.95
N ARG A 39 16.84 7.99 -5.02
CA ARG A 39 17.70 7.18 -5.91
C ARG A 39 18.89 6.54 -5.18
N GLY A 40 19.33 7.15 -4.08
CA GLY A 40 20.37 6.59 -3.22
C GLY A 40 19.96 5.30 -2.50
N ASN A 41 18.66 5.09 -2.26
CA ASN A 41 18.13 3.87 -1.67
C ASN A 41 17.81 2.83 -2.74
N ASN A 42 17.25 3.28 -3.87
CA ASN A 42 16.97 2.43 -5.01
C ASN A 42 17.07 3.25 -6.31
N PRO A 43 17.94 2.89 -7.27
CA PRO A 43 18.16 3.69 -8.49
C PRO A 43 16.89 3.87 -9.34
N ASN A 44 15.91 2.99 -9.17
CA ASN A 44 14.61 3.02 -9.88
C ASN A 44 13.50 3.68 -9.08
N LEU A 45 13.80 4.32 -7.96
CA LEU A 45 12.77 4.90 -7.07
C LEU A 45 11.73 3.89 -6.60
N CYS A 46 12.03 2.60 -6.64
CA CYS A 46 11.16 1.57 -6.08
C CYS A 46 11.29 1.57 -4.55
N PHE A 47 10.19 1.36 -3.84
CA PHE A 47 10.25 0.91 -2.44
C PHE A 47 10.83 -0.51 -2.38
N ASN A 48 11.74 -0.76 -1.44
CA ASN A 48 12.48 -2.01 -1.30
C ASN A 48 11.67 -3.08 -0.56
N TRP A 49 10.48 -3.39 -1.07
CA TRP A 49 9.47 -4.25 -0.42
C TRP A 49 9.91 -5.71 -0.18
N PHE A 50 10.97 -6.16 -0.84
CA PHE A 50 11.52 -7.52 -0.75
C PHE A 50 12.81 -7.59 0.10
N VAL A 51 13.29 -6.46 0.63
CA VAL A 51 14.50 -6.42 1.46
C VAL A 51 14.08 -6.50 2.93
N PRO A 52 14.38 -7.59 3.66
CA PRO A 52 13.93 -7.78 5.05
C PRO A 52 14.32 -6.65 6.00
N GLU A 53 15.43 -5.98 5.74
CA GLU A 53 15.93 -4.83 6.49
C GLU A 53 15.05 -3.58 6.31
N ASP A 54 14.35 -3.47 5.18
CA ASP A 54 13.48 -2.34 4.83
C ASP A 54 12.01 -2.53 5.19
N VAL A 55 11.56 -3.78 5.34
CA VAL A 55 10.12 -4.12 5.54
C VAL A 55 9.81 -4.79 6.86
N THR A 56 10.68 -4.70 7.85
CA THR A 56 10.37 -5.21 9.20
C THR A 56 10.12 -4.06 10.15
N ARG A 57 9.26 -4.31 11.13
CA ARG A 57 8.93 -3.35 12.18
C ARG A 57 10.20 -2.76 12.80
N ASP A 58 10.16 -1.45 13.02
CA ASP A 58 11.19 -0.63 13.64
C ASP A 58 12.56 -0.63 12.93
N ARG A 59 12.59 -0.89 11.62
CA ARG A 59 13.77 -0.68 10.77
C ARG A 59 13.47 -0.21 9.34
N GLY A 60 14.50 0.32 8.68
CA GLY A 60 14.55 0.66 7.25
C GLY A 60 13.43 1.57 6.73
N GLU A 61 13.00 1.33 5.50
CA GLU A 61 11.96 2.13 4.84
C GLU A 61 10.64 2.13 5.63
N ALA A 62 10.24 1.00 6.21
CA ALA A 62 9.02 0.89 6.99
C ALA A 62 9.04 1.79 8.24
N LEU A 63 10.16 1.82 8.98
CA LEU A 63 10.33 2.77 10.09
C LEU A 63 10.34 4.23 9.61
N SER A 64 10.96 4.52 8.47
CA SER A 64 11.00 5.88 7.92
C SER A 64 9.58 6.40 7.63
N ILE A 65 8.73 5.58 6.99
CA ILE A 65 7.32 5.91 6.74
C ILE A 65 6.56 6.07 8.08
N ARG A 66 6.77 5.16 9.05
CA ARG A 66 6.15 5.26 10.38
C ARG A 66 6.50 6.57 11.10
N GLN A 67 7.74 7.03 10.99
CA GLN A 67 8.20 8.29 11.59
C GLN A 67 7.60 9.51 10.89
N MET A 68 7.48 9.50 9.56
CA MET A 68 6.77 10.55 8.81
C MET A 68 5.30 10.64 9.24
N ILE A 69 4.63 9.50 9.42
CA ILE A 69 3.26 9.43 9.95
C ILE A 69 3.18 10.07 11.35
N GLU A 70 4.08 9.69 12.28
CA GLU A 70 4.08 10.26 13.64
C GLU A 70 4.27 11.77 13.64
N ALA A 71 5.20 12.25 12.80
CA ALA A 71 5.49 13.67 12.68
C ALA A 71 4.24 14.44 12.23
N MET A 72 3.54 13.94 11.21
CA MET A 72 2.29 14.54 10.72
C MET A 72 1.19 14.51 11.77
N VAL A 73 0.98 13.35 12.40
CA VAL A 73 -0.03 13.16 13.43
C VAL A 73 0.17 14.12 14.60
N THR A 74 1.40 14.22 15.10
CA THR A 74 1.72 15.07 16.25
C THR A 74 1.66 16.55 15.87
N ARG A 75 2.28 16.94 14.74
CA ARG A 75 2.32 18.34 14.30
C ARG A 75 0.95 18.93 14.02
N HIS A 76 0.04 18.12 13.46
CA HIS A 76 -1.28 18.58 13.04
C HIS A 76 -2.42 18.08 13.93
N SER A 77 -2.11 17.45 15.07
CA SER A 77 -3.09 16.86 16.00
C SER A 77 -4.11 15.96 15.28
N LEU A 78 -3.64 15.14 14.34
CA LEU A 78 -4.50 14.29 13.52
C LEU A 78 -5.04 13.12 14.36
N ASP A 79 -6.26 12.69 14.04
CA ASP A 79 -6.84 11.49 14.64
C ASP A 79 -6.04 10.24 14.25
N ARG A 80 -5.34 9.70 15.24
CA ARG A 80 -4.53 8.46 15.18
C ARG A 80 -5.35 7.25 14.74
N ARG A 81 -6.66 7.28 14.92
CA ARG A 81 -7.57 6.18 14.57
C ARG A 81 -8.07 6.26 13.12
N ARG A 82 -7.68 7.30 12.38
CA ARG A 82 -8.08 7.55 10.99
C ARG A 82 -6.86 7.77 10.10
N VAL A 83 -5.90 6.86 10.19
CA VAL A 83 -4.75 6.79 9.29
C VAL A 83 -4.95 5.62 8.33
N PHE A 84 -4.80 5.89 7.04
CA PHE A 84 -4.96 4.91 5.97
C PHE A 84 -3.73 4.93 5.07
N ILE A 85 -3.51 3.85 4.32
CA ILE A 85 -2.38 3.77 3.38
C ILE A 85 -2.80 3.17 2.04
N THR A 86 -2.26 3.68 0.95
CA THR A 86 -2.42 3.09 -0.38
C THR A 86 -1.13 3.19 -1.18
N GLY A 87 -0.98 2.33 -2.18
CA GLY A 87 0.09 2.48 -3.15
C GLY A 87 -0.07 1.63 -4.40
N LEU A 88 0.70 1.99 -5.42
CA LEU A 88 0.80 1.26 -6.69
C LEU A 88 2.09 0.44 -6.75
N SER A 89 2.03 -0.78 -7.29
CA SER A 89 3.22 -1.58 -7.64
C SER A 89 4.13 -1.81 -6.44
N ALA A 90 5.41 -1.42 -6.50
CA ALA A 90 6.32 -1.41 -5.36
C ALA A 90 5.77 -0.63 -4.14
N GLY A 91 5.08 0.49 -4.37
CA GLY A 91 4.37 1.22 -3.33
C GLY A 91 3.18 0.45 -2.76
N GLY A 92 2.48 -0.34 -3.59
CA GLY A 92 1.42 -1.26 -3.15
C GLY A 92 1.96 -2.40 -2.30
N ALA A 93 3.11 -2.98 -2.69
CA ALA A 93 3.79 -4.00 -1.88
C ALA A 93 4.34 -3.43 -0.56
N MET A 94 4.87 -2.20 -0.57
CA MET A 94 5.28 -1.49 0.65
C MET A 94 4.06 -1.13 1.52
N ALA A 95 2.91 -0.80 0.95
CA ALA A 95 1.67 -0.63 1.70
C ALA A 95 1.29 -1.93 2.44
N THR A 96 1.38 -3.09 1.77
CA THR A 96 1.18 -4.39 2.44
C THR A 96 2.18 -4.61 3.58
N ALA A 97 3.44 -4.22 3.41
CA ALA A 97 4.46 -4.32 4.46
C ALA A 97 4.15 -3.42 5.67
N MET A 98 3.74 -2.18 5.42
CA MET A 98 3.33 -1.25 6.48
C MET A 98 2.10 -1.77 7.25
N LEU A 99 1.11 -2.30 6.54
CA LEU A 99 -0.09 -2.88 7.14
C LEU A 99 0.23 -4.12 7.99
N ALA A 100 1.19 -4.96 7.56
CA ALA A 100 1.61 -6.15 8.29
C ALA A 100 2.45 -5.82 9.54
N THR A 101 3.38 -4.86 9.40
CA THR A 101 4.35 -4.54 10.45
C THR A 101 3.89 -3.49 11.43
N TYR A 102 2.96 -2.60 11.03
CA TYR A 102 2.34 -1.58 11.88
C TYR A 102 0.81 -1.58 11.79
N PRO A 103 0.13 -2.72 11.99
CA PRO A 103 -1.34 -2.78 11.93
C PRO A 103 -2.02 -1.87 12.95
N ASP A 104 -1.35 -1.60 14.09
CA ASP A 104 -1.78 -0.67 15.13
C ASP A 104 -1.88 0.79 14.67
N VAL A 105 -1.25 1.14 13.54
CA VAL A 105 -1.26 2.51 12.99
C VAL A 105 -2.43 2.74 12.04
N PHE A 106 -2.93 1.70 11.37
CA PHE A 106 -3.82 1.88 10.22
C PHE A 106 -5.24 1.41 10.51
N ALA A 107 -6.23 2.20 10.10
CA ALA A 107 -7.64 1.78 10.07
C ALA A 107 -7.97 0.97 8.80
N GLY A 108 -7.19 1.15 7.74
CA GLY A 108 -7.31 0.38 6.52
C GLY A 108 -6.20 0.69 5.52
N GLY A 109 -6.09 -0.14 4.50
CA GLY A 109 -5.21 0.15 3.37
C GLY A 109 -5.69 -0.43 2.06
N ALA A 110 -5.11 0.08 0.97
CA ALA A 110 -5.46 -0.29 -0.38
C ALA A 110 -4.19 -0.62 -1.18
N ILE A 111 -4.26 -1.69 -1.97
CA ILE A 111 -3.09 -2.28 -2.63
C ILE A 111 -3.42 -2.37 -4.11
N ILE A 112 -2.79 -1.53 -4.92
CA ILE A 112 -2.98 -1.48 -6.36
C ILE A 112 -1.79 -2.18 -7.03
N ALA A 113 -2.04 -3.27 -7.75
CA ALA A 113 -1.02 -4.06 -8.45
C ALA A 113 0.20 -4.40 -7.57
N GLY A 114 -0.02 -4.69 -6.29
CA GLY A 114 1.04 -4.97 -5.31
C GLY A 114 1.29 -6.46 -5.08
N LEU A 115 2.02 -6.78 -4.01
CA LEU A 115 2.33 -8.15 -3.60
C LEU A 115 2.00 -8.39 -2.11
N ALA A 116 1.80 -9.67 -1.77
CA ALA A 116 1.64 -10.11 -0.39
C ALA A 116 2.92 -9.90 0.42
N TYR A 117 2.79 -9.56 1.71
CA TYR A 117 3.91 -9.34 2.61
C TYR A 117 4.74 -10.61 2.80
N GLY A 118 6.06 -10.49 2.76
CA GLY A 118 6.98 -11.61 2.95
C GLY A 118 6.92 -12.67 1.84
N SER A 119 6.36 -12.35 0.68
CA SER A 119 6.32 -13.24 -0.49
C SER A 119 7.69 -13.42 -1.15
N ALA A 120 8.58 -12.44 -1.00
CA ALA A 120 9.96 -12.45 -1.47
C ALA A 120 10.90 -11.89 -0.37
N SER A 121 12.17 -12.31 -0.42
CA SER A 121 13.26 -11.84 0.45
C SER A 121 14.55 -11.52 -0.32
N THR A 122 14.53 -11.68 -1.64
CA THR A 122 15.67 -11.45 -2.54
C THR A 122 15.18 -10.92 -3.87
N ILE A 123 16.08 -10.30 -4.65
CA ILE A 123 15.76 -9.77 -5.98
C ILE A 123 15.23 -10.86 -6.93
N PRO A 124 15.87 -12.05 -7.08
CA PRO A 124 15.33 -13.10 -7.95
C PRO A 124 13.93 -13.55 -7.53
N GLN A 125 13.71 -13.73 -6.21
CA GLN A 125 12.39 -14.06 -5.70
C GLN A 125 11.38 -12.96 -6.02
N ALA A 126 11.76 -11.68 -5.89
CA ALA A 126 10.89 -10.56 -6.18
C ALA A 126 10.35 -10.62 -7.62
N PHE A 127 11.24 -10.84 -8.59
CA PHE A 127 10.84 -11.01 -10.00
C PHE A 127 9.98 -12.26 -10.24
N ASP A 128 10.30 -13.39 -9.59
CA ASP A 128 9.47 -14.59 -9.70
C ASP A 128 8.08 -14.35 -9.12
N ARG A 129 7.98 -13.70 -7.95
CA ARG A 129 6.69 -13.35 -7.33
C ARG A 129 5.89 -12.39 -8.18
N MET A 130 6.51 -11.36 -8.74
CA MET A 130 5.86 -10.43 -9.66
C MET A 130 5.23 -11.17 -10.85
N ARG A 131 5.89 -12.21 -11.38
CA ARG A 131 5.36 -13.07 -12.46
C ARG A 131 4.35 -14.12 -11.99
N GLY A 132 4.02 -14.17 -10.69
CA GLY A 132 3.11 -15.15 -10.11
C GLY A 132 3.73 -16.53 -9.90
N HIS A 133 5.06 -16.64 -9.91
CA HIS A 133 5.78 -17.92 -9.82
C HIS A 133 6.30 -18.20 -8.41
N GLY A 134 6.12 -19.44 -7.94
CA GLY A 134 6.84 -20.03 -6.81
C GLY A 134 6.55 -19.48 -5.41
N GLY A 135 5.43 -18.75 -5.22
CA GLY A 135 5.06 -18.09 -3.96
C GLY A 135 4.84 -19.00 -2.75
N PRO A 136 4.87 -18.46 -1.52
CA PRO A 136 4.48 -19.24 -0.33
C PRO A 136 3.04 -19.75 -0.44
N SER A 137 2.74 -20.86 0.25
CA SER A 137 1.37 -21.36 0.36
C SER A 137 0.47 -20.36 1.12
N LYS A 138 -0.85 -20.52 1.00
CA LYS A 138 -1.84 -19.73 1.78
C LYS A 138 -1.48 -19.71 3.27
N THR A 139 -1.24 -20.87 3.88
CA THR A 139 -0.85 -20.98 5.29
C THR A 139 0.47 -20.26 5.57
N GLY A 140 1.46 -20.38 4.68
CA GLY A 140 2.73 -19.68 4.82
C GLY A 140 2.59 -18.16 4.76
N LEU A 141 1.72 -17.63 3.89
CA LEU A 141 1.41 -16.20 3.83
C LEU A 141 0.74 -15.70 5.11
N GLN A 142 -0.23 -16.44 5.64
CA GLN A 142 -0.94 -16.10 6.87
C GLN A 142 -0.02 -16.12 8.10
N GLN A 143 0.86 -17.12 8.19
CA GLN A 143 1.88 -17.19 9.24
C GLN A 143 2.85 -16.00 9.18
N ARG A 144 3.31 -15.62 7.98
CA ARG A 144 4.18 -14.46 7.79
C ARG A 144 3.51 -13.15 8.18
N LEU A 145 2.22 -12.98 7.87
CA LEU A 145 1.46 -11.80 8.30
C LEU A 145 1.34 -11.76 9.82
N SER A 146 0.93 -12.86 10.45
CA SER A 146 0.74 -12.92 11.90
C SER A 146 2.05 -12.74 12.69
N ALA A 147 3.19 -13.15 12.11
CA ALA A 147 4.52 -13.00 12.72
C ALA A 147 5.16 -11.62 12.48
N ALA A 148 4.55 -10.75 11.66
CA ALA A 148 5.13 -9.47 11.27
C ALA A 148 5.13 -8.42 12.41
N SER A 149 4.24 -8.58 13.39
CA SER A 149 4.09 -7.70 14.54
C SER A 149 3.46 -8.46 15.72
N PRO A 150 3.62 -7.98 16.97
CA PRO A 150 2.96 -8.57 18.14
C PRO A 150 1.49 -8.14 18.29
N HIS A 151 0.81 -7.81 17.17
CA HIS A 151 -0.53 -7.22 17.19
C HIS A 151 -1.61 -8.24 17.54
N GLU A 152 -2.39 -7.95 18.58
CA GLU A 152 -3.53 -8.76 19.03
C GLU A 152 -4.88 -8.04 18.82
N GLY A 153 -4.85 -6.83 18.25
CA GLY A 153 -6.03 -5.98 18.08
C GLY A 153 -6.79 -6.22 16.78
N ILE A 154 -7.70 -5.29 16.47
CA ILE A 154 -8.44 -5.27 15.20
C ILE A 154 -7.45 -5.01 14.06
N TRP A 155 -7.53 -5.83 13.02
CA TRP A 155 -6.70 -5.66 11.81
C TRP A 155 -7.31 -4.60 10.87
N PRO A 156 -6.48 -3.84 10.13
CA PRO A 156 -6.95 -2.84 9.17
C PRO A 156 -7.79 -3.47 8.06
N LYS A 157 -8.85 -2.78 7.60
CA LYS A 157 -9.61 -3.22 6.41
C LYS A 157 -8.77 -3.13 5.13
N ILE A 158 -8.95 -4.05 4.19
CA ILE A 158 -8.09 -4.15 2.99
C ILE A 158 -8.88 -4.02 1.69
N SER A 159 -8.39 -3.18 0.77
CA SER A 159 -8.92 -3.03 -0.59
C SER A 159 -7.87 -3.43 -1.62
N ILE A 160 -8.15 -4.40 -2.48
CA ILE A 160 -7.16 -4.99 -3.41
C ILE A 160 -7.59 -4.69 -4.84
N TRP A 161 -6.71 -4.10 -5.64
CA TRP A 161 -7.02 -3.67 -7.01
C TRP A 161 -6.02 -4.27 -8.00
N GLN A 162 -6.54 -4.92 -9.04
CA GLN A 162 -5.69 -5.60 -10.01
C GLN A 162 -6.27 -5.53 -11.42
N GLY A 163 -5.42 -5.17 -12.39
CA GLY A 163 -5.74 -5.27 -13.81
C GLY A 163 -5.58 -6.69 -14.33
N THR A 164 -6.49 -7.17 -15.19
CA THR A 164 -6.41 -8.54 -15.73
C THR A 164 -5.38 -8.70 -16.85
N ALA A 165 -4.89 -7.60 -17.42
CA ALA A 165 -3.87 -7.58 -18.48
C ALA A 165 -2.52 -7.02 -17.97
N ASP A 166 -2.31 -7.04 -16.65
CA ASP A 166 -1.06 -6.62 -16.03
C ASP A 166 0.07 -7.64 -16.29
N ASN A 167 1.03 -7.24 -17.13
CA ASN A 167 2.20 -8.05 -17.48
C ASN A 167 3.43 -7.75 -16.59
N THR A 168 3.31 -6.84 -15.62
CA THR A 168 4.39 -6.50 -14.68
C THR A 168 4.19 -7.23 -13.37
N VAL A 169 2.98 -7.16 -12.81
CA VAL A 169 2.58 -7.89 -11.61
C VAL A 169 1.37 -8.74 -11.95
N ALA A 170 1.59 -10.05 -12.08
CA ALA A 170 0.58 -11.00 -12.50
C ALA A 170 -0.63 -10.97 -11.56
N SER A 171 -1.82 -11.15 -12.13
CA SER A 171 -3.10 -11.03 -11.40
C SER A 171 -3.25 -12.02 -10.23
N SER A 172 -2.55 -13.16 -10.27
CA SER A 172 -2.48 -14.14 -9.17
C SER A 172 -1.88 -13.56 -7.87
N ASN A 173 -1.18 -12.43 -7.93
CA ASN A 173 -0.72 -11.73 -6.73
C ASN A 173 -1.88 -11.13 -5.93
N ALA A 174 -2.98 -10.71 -6.58
CA ALA A 174 -4.17 -10.27 -5.87
C ALA A 174 -4.81 -11.40 -5.06
N ASP A 175 -4.85 -12.61 -5.61
CA ASP A 175 -5.32 -13.81 -4.89
C ASP A 175 -4.41 -14.16 -3.71
N SER A 176 -3.09 -13.95 -3.86
CA SER A 176 -2.12 -14.16 -2.78
C SER A 176 -2.30 -13.15 -1.64
N ILE A 177 -2.54 -11.87 -1.96
CA ILE A 177 -2.86 -10.84 -0.97
C ILE A 177 -4.17 -11.21 -0.26
N LEU A 178 -5.23 -11.52 -1.00
CA LEU A 178 -6.51 -11.94 -0.41
C LEU A 178 -6.32 -13.13 0.55
N ALA A 179 -5.63 -14.18 0.11
CA ALA A 179 -5.40 -15.38 0.90
C ALA A 179 -4.62 -15.07 2.21
N GLN A 180 -3.66 -14.15 2.15
CA GLN A 180 -2.90 -13.68 3.31
C GLN A 180 -3.80 -13.01 4.35
N TRP A 181 -4.66 -12.10 3.91
CA TRP A 181 -5.51 -11.28 4.79
C TRP A 181 -6.77 -12.00 5.29
N GLN A 182 -7.29 -12.99 4.56
CA GLN A 182 -8.41 -13.82 5.01
C GLN A 182 -8.16 -14.47 6.38
N GLY A 183 -6.91 -14.85 6.68
CA GLY A 183 -6.57 -15.52 7.93
C GLY A 183 -6.76 -14.64 9.16
N VAL A 184 -6.27 -13.40 9.13
CA VAL A 184 -6.36 -12.47 10.26
C VAL A 184 -7.76 -11.87 10.43
N HIS A 185 -8.54 -11.79 9.35
CA HIS A 185 -9.92 -11.33 9.40
C HIS A 185 -10.93 -12.45 9.72
N GLY A 186 -10.51 -13.71 9.68
CA GLY A 186 -11.40 -14.85 9.96
C GLY A 186 -12.59 -14.96 8.99
N VAL A 187 -12.46 -14.42 7.77
CA VAL A 187 -13.53 -14.45 6.76
C VAL A 187 -13.46 -15.72 5.91
N ASP A 188 -14.61 -16.09 5.34
CA ASP A 188 -14.73 -17.28 4.50
C ASP A 188 -13.87 -17.24 3.22
N ALA A 189 -13.66 -18.43 2.65
CA ALA A 189 -12.91 -18.57 1.39
C ALA A 189 -13.59 -17.81 0.23
N GLY A 190 -14.92 -17.88 0.14
CA GLY A 190 -15.72 -17.17 -0.85
C GLY A 190 -16.16 -15.79 -0.36
N PRO A 191 -16.41 -14.82 -1.26
CA PRO A 191 -16.91 -13.52 -0.86
C PRO A 191 -18.36 -13.61 -0.37
N THR A 192 -18.71 -12.79 0.61
CA THR A 192 -20.09 -12.57 1.07
C THR A 192 -20.96 -12.05 -0.07
N ARG A 193 -20.39 -11.21 -0.95
CA ARG A 193 -21.11 -10.65 -2.11
C ARG A 193 -20.21 -10.36 -3.29
N LYS A 194 -20.83 -10.30 -4.47
CA LYS A 194 -20.21 -9.94 -5.74
C LYS A 194 -21.08 -8.92 -6.44
N GLU A 195 -20.45 -7.94 -7.06
CA GLU A 195 -21.10 -6.78 -7.65
C GLU A 195 -20.31 -6.31 -8.86
N THR A 196 -20.96 -5.57 -9.75
CA THR A 196 -20.31 -4.88 -10.86
C THR A 196 -20.39 -3.38 -10.59
N VAL A 197 -19.23 -2.73 -10.46
CA VAL A 197 -19.12 -1.29 -10.20
C VAL A 197 -18.37 -0.65 -11.36
N ASP A 198 -18.99 0.32 -12.02
CA ASP A 198 -18.44 0.99 -13.21
C ASP A 198 -17.97 -0.01 -14.29
N GLY A 199 -18.69 -1.13 -14.46
CA GLY A 199 -18.34 -2.19 -15.41
C GLY A 199 -17.25 -3.16 -14.96
N HIS A 200 -16.73 -3.03 -13.74
CA HIS A 200 -15.69 -3.90 -13.18
C HIS A 200 -16.19 -4.76 -12.02
N MET A 201 -15.61 -5.96 -11.89
CA MET A 201 -15.99 -6.90 -10.84
C MET A 201 -15.46 -6.43 -9.48
N ARG A 202 -16.37 -6.28 -8.51
CA ARG A 202 -16.08 -6.09 -7.09
C ARG A 202 -16.54 -7.32 -6.31
N LYS A 203 -15.71 -7.80 -5.40
CA LYS A 203 -16.08 -8.87 -4.43
C LYS A 203 -15.78 -8.37 -3.04
N VAL A 204 -16.64 -8.71 -2.08
CA VAL A 204 -16.50 -8.23 -0.70
C VAL A 204 -16.73 -9.34 0.32
N TRP A 205 -15.91 -9.32 1.37
CA TRP A 205 -15.96 -10.19 2.53
C TRP A 205 -16.32 -9.35 3.74
N CYS A 206 -17.36 -9.75 4.46
CA CYS A 206 -17.84 -9.07 5.66
C CYS A 206 -17.60 -9.93 6.91
N ASP A 207 -17.58 -9.29 8.07
CA ASP A 207 -17.72 -9.98 9.35
C ASP A 207 -19.19 -10.37 9.63
N ALA A 208 -19.42 -10.99 10.78
CA ALA A 208 -20.75 -11.42 11.22
C ALA A 208 -21.73 -10.25 11.46
N ASP A 209 -21.22 -9.05 11.74
CA ASP A 209 -22.03 -7.84 11.93
C ASP A 209 -22.31 -7.11 10.60
N GLY A 210 -21.80 -7.65 9.48
CA GLY A 210 -21.97 -7.07 8.15
C GLY A 210 -20.96 -5.96 7.82
N ASN A 211 -19.95 -5.72 8.66
CA ASN A 211 -18.90 -4.78 8.32
C ASN A 211 -18.01 -5.37 7.24
N GLU A 212 -17.83 -4.64 6.14
CA GLU A 212 -16.91 -5.04 5.08
C GLU A 212 -15.48 -5.03 5.64
N LEU A 213 -14.73 -6.13 5.49
CA LEU A 213 -13.35 -6.22 5.97
C LEU A 213 -12.35 -6.24 4.82
N ILE A 214 -12.68 -6.95 3.74
CA ILE A 214 -11.85 -7.05 2.54
C ILE A 214 -12.71 -6.79 1.31
N GLU A 215 -12.21 -6.00 0.38
CA GLU A 215 -12.75 -5.92 -0.98
C GLU A 215 -11.68 -6.19 -2.03
N THR A 216 -12.09 -6.76 -3.16
CA THR A 216 -11.23 -6.92 -4.34
C THR A 216 -11.91 -6.33 -5.56
N TYR A 217 -11.16 -5.56 -6.34
CA TYR A 217 -11.53 -5.06 -7.66
C TYR A 217 -10.67 -5.73 -8.74
N THR A 218 -11.35 -6.34 -9.71
CA THR A 218 -10.73 -6.91 -10.91
C THR A 218 -11.08 -6.04 -12.11
N ILE A 219 -10.08 -5.30 -12.60
CA ILE A 219 -10.26 -4.32 -13.68
C ILE A 219 -9.97 -4.99 -15.02
N ALA A 220 -11.04 -5.39 -15.71
CA ALA A 220 -10.98 -6.08 -16.98
C ALA A 220 -10.20 -5.28 -18.04
N GLY A 221 -9.24 -5.95 -18.68
CA GLY A 221 -8.42 -5.38 -19.77
C GLY A 221 -7.35 -4.37 -19.32
N MET A 222 -7.33 -3.96 -18.05
CA MET A 222 -6.34 -2.99 -17.57
C MET A 222 -4.96 -3.62 -17.41
N GLY A 223 -3.92 -2.89 -17.86
CA GLY A 223 -2.51 -3.21 -17.62
C GLY A 223 -2.01 -2.80 -16.24
N HIS A 224 -0.69 -2.64 -16.09
CA HIS A 224 -0.07 -2.22 -14.84
C HIS A 224 -0.29 -0.73 -14.58
N GLY A 225 -1.01 -0.36 -13.51
CA GLY A 225 -1.22 1.04 -13.15
C GLY A 225 -2.39 1.28 -12.20
N THR A 226 -2.61 2.55 -11.90
CA THR A 226 -3.69 3.04 -11.04
C THR A 226 -4.95 3.29 -11.86
N PRO A 227 -6.09 2.64 -11.53
CA PRO A 227 -7.37 2.87 -12.20
C PRO A 227 -7.88 4.29 -11.93
N LEU A 228 -8.16 5.03 -12.99
CA LEU A 228 -8.75 6.36 -12.98
C LEU A 228 -10.08 6.38 -13.75
N LYS A 229 -10.84 7.44 -13.47
CA LYS A 229 -11.97 7.90 -14.27
C LYS A 229 -11.77 9.39 -14.49
N THR A 230 -11.36 9.82 -15.68
CA THR A 230 -10.97 11.24 -15.89
C THR A 230 -12.11 12.13 -16.38
N SER A 231 -13.25 11.52 -16.74
CA SER A 231 -14.42 12.20 -17.29
C SER A 231 -15.68 11.96 -16.45
N GLY A 232 -16.70 12.79 -16.66
CA GLY A 232 -17.95 12.80 -15.89
C GLY A 232 -17.88 13.63 -14.61
N ASP A 233 -19.03 13.80 -13.96
CA ASP A 233 -19.17 14.64 -12.76
C ASP A 233 -18.36 14.12 -11.57
N ASP A 234 -18.14 12.80 -11.52
CA ASP A 234 -17.29 12.13 -10.53
C ASP A 234 -15.83 11.97 -11.00
N GLY A 235 -15.46 12.57 -12.13
CA GLY A 235 -14.12 12.52 -12.71
C GLY A 235 -13.02 12.98 -11.74
N LEU A 236 -12.00 12.14 -11.60
CA LEU A 236 -10.89 12.34 -10.67
C LEU A 236 -9.58 11.72 -11.20
N GLY A 237 -8.55 12.58 -11.25
CA GLY A 237 -7.20 12.23 -11.71
C GLY A 237 -6.93 12.70 -13.14
N VAL A 238 -5.68 12.49 -13.58
CA VAL A 238 -5.17 12.84 -14.91
C VAL A 238 -4.47 11.61 -15.48
N ALA A 239 -4.82 11.22 -16.71
CA ALA A 239 -4.17 10.10 -17.37
C ALA A 239 -2.70 10.39 -17.64
N ALA A 240 -1.83 9.43 -17.34
CA ALA A 240 -0.37 9.52 -17.45
C ALA A 240 0.22 8.11 -17.48
N PRO A 241 1.55 7.92 -17.68
CA PRO A 241 2.18 6.62 -17.51
C PRO A 241 1.81 5.99 -16.15
N PHE A 242 1.29 4.76 -16.19
CA PHE A 242 0.77 4.01 -15.03
C PHE A 242 -0.44 4.65 -14.32
N MET A 243 -1.07 5.66 -14.89
CA MET A 243 -2.27 6.33 -14.38
C MET A 243 -3.37 6.20 -15.45
N LEU A 244 -4.16 5.14 -15.34
CA LEU A 244 -4.90 4.56 -16.46
C LEU A 244 -6.37 4.93 -16.37
N ASP A 245 -6.89 5.71 -17.32
CA ASP A 245 -8.33 5.92 -17.42
C ASP A 245 -9.00 4.64 -17.94
N VAL A 246 -9.76 4.02 -17.05
CA VAL A 246 -10.48 2.77 -17.29
C VAL A 246 -11.94 2.89 -16.85
N GLY A 247 -12.42 4.11 -16.63
CA GLY A 247 -13.82 4.37 -16.27
C GLY A 247 -14.17 4.17 -14.79
N ILE A 248 -13.20 3.86 -13.92
CA ILE A 248 -13.40 3.73 -12.47
C ILE A 248 -12.31 4.48 -11.68
N SER A 249 -12.72 5.36 -10.78
CA SER A 249 -11.79 6.06 -9.89
C SER A 249 -11.44 5.20 -8.68
N SER A 250 -10.26 4.55 -8.71
CA SER A 250 -9.76 3.83 -7.53
C SER A 250 -9.70 4.74 -6.30
N THR A 251 -9.23 5.97 -6.45
CA THR A 251 -9.15 6.98 -5.39
C THR A 251 -10.49 7.23 -4.69
N ARG A 252 -11.59 7.49 -5.43
CA ARG A 252 -12.92 7.69 -4.80
C ARG A 252 -13.46 6.43 -4.16
N ARG A 253 -13.33 5.28 -4.83
CA ARG A 253 -13.86 4.00 -4.33
C ARG A 253 -13.14 3.55 -3.06
N ILE A 254 -11.81 3.66 -3.03
CA ILE A 254 -10.98 3.39 -1.84
C ILE A 254 -11.37 4.32 -0.68
N ALA A 255 -11.49 5.62 -0.93
CA ALA A 255 -11.90 6.57 0.11
C ALA A 255 -13.32 6.28 0.63
N GLY A 256 -14.23 5.85 -0.25
CA GLY A 256 -15.57 5.39 0.11
C GLY A 256 -15.57 4.16 1.01
N PHE A 257 -14.77 3.14 0.67
CA PHE A 257 -14.60 1.92 1.47
C PHE A 257 -14.07 2.21 2.89
N TRP A 258 -13.22 3.23 3.04
CA TRP A 258 -12.73 3.73 4.33
C TRP A 258 -13.68 4.69 5.04
N GLY A 259 -14.79 5.08 4.40
CA GLY A 259 -15.74 6.05 4.92
C GLY A 259 -15.18 7.47 5.04
N LEU A 260 -14.16 7.81 4.22
CA LEU A 260 -13.58 9.15 4.09
C LEU A 260 -14.32 10.04 3.09
N ALA A 261 -14.99 9.42 2.13
CA ALA A 261 -15.83 10.08 1.15
C ALA A 261 -17.16 9.32 1.08
N ASP A 262 -18.22 9.98 0.65
CA ASP A 262 -19.39 9.25 0.19
C ASP A 262 -18.98 8.56 -1.12
N ALA A 263 -19.03 7.21 -1.13
CA ALA A 263 -18.98 6.50 -2.38
C ALA A 263 -20.17 7.00 -3.19
N SER A 264 -19.93 7.68 -4.31
CA SER A 264 -20.99 8.21 -5.16
C SER A 264 -21.94 7.07 -5.56
N GLU A 265 -23.09 7.00 -4.87
CA GLU A 265 -24.31 6.19 -5.07
C GLU A 265 -25.47 6.90 -4.31
N PRO A 266 -26.74 6.76 -4.75
CA PRO A 266 -27.84 7.67 -4.40
C PRO A 266 -28.34 7.50 -2.96
N ASP A 267 -28.81 8.62 -2.41
CA ASP A 267 -29.37 8.83 -1.06
C ASP A 267 -29.85 7.56 -0.34
N LEU A 268 -29.11 7.16 0.69
CA LEU A 268 -29.68 6.45 1.83
C LEU A 268 -29.20 7.13 3.12
N GLU A 269 -30.18 7.59 3.90
CA GLU A 269 -30.00 8.33 5.15
C GLU A 269 -28.94 7.70 6.06
N LYS A 270 -27.96 8.52 6.45
CA LYS A 270 -26.85 8.12 7.32
C LYS A 270 -27.34 7.92 8.76
N ALA A 271 -27.37 6.67 9.22
CA ALA A 271 -27.45 6.35 10.65
C ALA A 271 -26.15 6.76 11.39
N PRO A 272 -26.21 7.13 12.69
CA PRO A 272 -25.06 7.63 13.42
C PRO A 272 -24.00 6.54 13.66
N ARG A 273 -22.78 6.80 13.18
CA ARG A 273 -21.61 5.92 13.37
C ARG A 273 -21.12 5.97 14.82
N ARG A 274 -21.09 4.83 15.52
CA ARG A 274 -20.42 4.68 16.83
C ARG A 274 -18.90 4.66 16.67
N PRO A 275 -18.13 5.25 17.60
CA PRO A 275 -16.67 5.14 17.56
C PRO A 275 -16.26 3.69 17.89
N ALA A 276 -15.48 3.08 17.00
CA ALA A 276 -14.85 1.79 17.27
C ALA A 276 -13.99 1.92 18.54
N SER A 277 -14.25 1.15 19.60
CA SER A 277 -13.39 1.17 20.77
C SER A 277 -12.15 0.33 20.46
N GLY A 278 -11.01 0.98 20.32
CA GLY A 278 -9.72 0.34 19.99
C GLY A 278 -8.58 1.20 20.49
N THR A 279 -7.64 0.56 21.17
CA THR A 279 -6.46 1.13 21.85
C THR A 279 -5.81 2.24 21.04
N ALA A 280 -5.71 3.42 21.64
CA ALA A 280 -4.98 4.54 21.06
C ALA A 280 -3.52 4.14 20.83
N LEU A 281 -2.97 4.53 19.68
CA LEU A 281 -1.53 4.46 19.39
C LEU A 281 -0.75 4.99 20.60
N LEU A 282 0.15 4.17 21.14
CA LEU A 282 1.10 4.62 22.15
C LEU A 282 2.09 5.60 21.47
N PRO A 283 2.44 6.71 22.13
CA PRO A 283 3.47 7.60 21.61
C PRO A 283 4.78 6.82 21.42
N TYR A 284 5.37 6.93 20.24
CA TYR A 284 6.70 6.40 20.00
C TYR A 284 7.69 7.13 20.90
N THR A 285 8.25 6.42 21.88
CA THR A 285 9.35 6.89 22.71
C THR A 285 10.63 6.27 22.16
N PRO A 286 11.60 7.09 21.70
CA PRO A 286 12.90 6.57 21.32
C PRO A 286 13.52 5.81 22.50
N ALA A 287 14.17 4.68 22.27
CA ALA A 287 14.97 4.04 23.30
C ALA A 287 16.05 5.03 23.78
N GLU A 288 16.07 5.31 25.09
CA GLU A 288 17.08 6.14 25.74
C GLU A 288 18.45 5.47 25.62
N ASN A 289 19.14 5.69 24.49
CA ASN A 289 20.59 5.57 24.30
C ASN A 289 21.05 5.97 22.88
N VAL A 290 20.39 6.96 22.25
CA VAL A 290 20.98 7.62 21.08
C VAL A 290 21.78 8.81 21.59
N ARG A 291 23.07 8.58 21.89
CA ARG A 291 24.03 9.69 22.00
C ARG A 291 23.94 10.48 20.69
N ALA A 292 23.63 11.77 20.79
CA ALA A 292 23.70 12.69 19.67
C ALA A 292 25.12 12.62 19.07
N ALA A 293 25.26 11.91 17.95
CA ALA A 293 26.49 11.92 17.19
C ALA A 293 26.61 13.30 16.55
N ARG A 294 27.52 14.12 17.09
CA ARG A 294 28.00 15.33 16.42
C ARG A 294 28.39 14.96 14.99
N VAL A 295 27.88 15.74 14.03
CA VAL A 295 28.28 15.68 12.62
C VAL A 295 29.78 15.95 12.53
N ALA A 296 30.58 14.90 12.48
CA ALA A 296 31.96 14.96 12.03
C ALA A 296 31.96 14.70 10.52
N GLN A 297 32.67 15.54 9.78
CA GLN A 297 32.82 15.40 8.33
C GLN A 297 33.35 13.99 7.97
N PRO A 298 32.82 13.33 6.93
CA PRO A 298 33.26 11.98 6.62
C PRO A 298 34.65 11.98 5.97
N GLN A 299 35.58 11.26 6.61
CA GLN A 299 36.73 10.68 5.92
C GLN A 299 36.26 9.54 5.00
N PRO A 300 36.94 9.30 3.86
CA PRO A 300 36.49 8.29 2.89
C PRO A 300 36.90 6.90 3.39
N ASP A 301 35.93 6.03 3.66
CA ASP A 301 36.22 4.63 3.95
C ASP A 301 35.18 3.66 3.38
N ARG A 302 35.68 2.43 3.12
CA ARG A 302 35.26 1.37 2.18
C ARG A 302 33.87 0.74 2.40
N ARG A 303 32.78 1.53 2.47
CA ARG A 303 31.38 1.04 2.36
C ARG A 303 30.77 1.16 0.96
N GLY A 304 31.49 1.79 0.03
CA GLY A 304 31.01 2.05 -1.32
C GLY A 304 30.79 0.80 -2.17
N ASP A 305 31.48 -0.30 -1.91
CA ASP A 305 31.46 -1.46 -2.80
C ASP A 305 30.21 -2.34 -2.64
N SER A 306 29.65 -2.46 -1.44
CA SER A 306 28.44 -3.28 -1.21
C SER A 306 27.16 -2.60 -1.68
N VAL A 307 27.05 -1.28 -1.53
CA VAL A 307 25.91 -0.51 -2.04
C VAL A 307 25.95 -0.45 -3.56
N LYS A 308 27.14 -0.23 -4.15
CA LYS A 308 27.33 -0.30 -5.61
C LYS A 308 27.04 -1.68 -6.17
N SER A 309 27.37 -2.77 -5.46
CA SER A 309 27.05 -4.12 -5.92
C SER A 309 25.56 -4.40 -5.90
N VAL A 310 24.82 -3.95 -4.87
CA VAL A 310 23.37 -4.13 -4.80
C VAL A 310 22.66 -3.27 -5.86
N SER A 311 23.05 -2.00 -6.03
CA SER A 311 22.51 -1.14 -7.09
C SER A 311 22.74 -1.72 -8.48
N LYS A 312 23.95 -2.23 -8.76
CA LYS A 312 24.27 -2.88 -10.03
C LYS A 312 23.45 -4.15 -10.27
N VAL A 313 23.26 -4.98 -9.24
CA VAL A 313 22.43 -6.19 -9.34
C VAL A 313 20.96 -5.85 -9.58
N ILE A 314 20.45 -4.77 -8.96
CA ILE A 314 19.08 -4.27 -9.21
C ILE A 314 18.96 -3.75 -10.65
N GLU A 315 19.92 -2.97 -11.14
CA GLU A 315 19.94 -2.45 -12.52
C GLU A 315 20.01 -3.57 -13.55
N ASP A 316 20.93 -4.53 -13.39
CA ASP A 316 21.10 -5.66 -14.30
C ASP A 316 19.83 -6.53 -14.34
N ALA A 317 19.19 -6.75 -13.19
CA ALA A 317 17.97 -7.54 -13.12
C ALA A 317 16.75 -6.82 -13.72
N LEU A 318 16.65 -5.49 -13.56
CA LEU A 318 15.59 -4.69 -14.17
C LEU A 318 15.76 -4.53 -15.68
N ARG A 319 17.00 -4.43 -16.17
CA ARG A 319 17.32 -4.45 -17.61
C ARG A 319 17.00 -5.81 -18.22
N ALA A 320 17.34 -6.91 -17.55
CA ALA A 320 16.97 -8.26 -17.99
C ALA A 320 15.45 -8.50 -17.99
N ALA A 321 14.70 -7.80 -17.14
CA ALA A 321 13.24 -7.85 -17.08
C ALA A 321 12.54 -6.89 -18.06
N GLY A 322 13.27 -6.11 -18.87
CA GLY A 322 12.69 -5.16 -19.82
C GLY A 322 12.05 -3.92 -19.18
N LEU A 323 12.28 -3.69 -17.89
CA LEU A 323 11.76 -2.55 -17.13
C LEU A 323 12.69 -1.34 -17.12
N MET A 324 13.85 -1.47 -17.78
CA MET A 324 14.84 -0.42 -17.96
C MET A 324 15.47 -0.59 -19.35
N ARG A 325 15.52 0.48 -20.16
CA ARG A 325 16.26 0.51 -21.43
C ARG A 325 17.72 0.86 -21.17
#